data_AF-A0A5R8ZY35-F1
#
_entry.id   AF-A0A5R8ZY35-F1
#
_cell.length_a   1.000
_cell.length_b   1.000
_cell.length_c   1.000
_cell.angle_alpha   90.00
_cell.angle_beta   90.00
_cell.angle_gamma   90.00
#
_symmetry.space_group_name_H-M   'P 1'
#
loop_
_entity.id
_entity.type
_entity.pdbx_description
1 polymer ?
#
loop_
_entity_poly.entity_id
_entity_poly.type
_entity_poly.pdbx_seq_one_letter_code
_entity_poly.pdbx_strand_id
1 'polypeptide(L)'
;MKWLLVLVVALAGCAGQVKPEPRTVRVEVPVAVPCRAPAVEVPTWATASLQKGDSLQTKVRALLAELEQRKGYELQLVAAVKACR
;
A
#
# COMPACT_ATOMS: atom_id res chain seq x y z
N MET A 1 -56.54 2.00 -45.77
CA MET A 1 -55.23 1.37 -46.06
C MET A 1 -54.02 2.17 -45.53
N LYS A 2 -53.89 3.48 -45.85
CA LYS A 2 -52.69 4.30 -45.52
C LYS A 2 -52.38 4.41 -44.01
N TRP A 3 -53.41 4.53 -43.16
CA TRP A 3 -53.28 4.70 -41.71
C TRP A 3 -52.84 3.43 -40.97
N LEU A 4 -53.19 2.25 -41.50
CA LEU A 4 -52.74 0.96 -40.95
C LEU A 4 -51.23 0.79 -41.12
N LEU A 5 -50.67 1.24 -42.25
CA LEU A 5 -49.23 1.19 -42.49
C LEU A 5 -48.46 2.06 -41.49
N VAL A 6 -48.95 3.27 -41.18
CA VAL A 6 -48.33 4.16 -40.21
C VAL A 6 -48.34 3.55 -38.81
N LEU A 7 -49.45 2.93 -38.42
CA LEU A 7 -49.58 2.26 -37.13
C LEU A 7 -48.60 1.07 -37.02
N VAL A 8 -48.50 0.24 -38.05
CA VAL A 8 -47.57 -0.91 -38.08
C VAL A 8 -46.11 -0.47 -37.96
N VAL A 9 -45.72 0.62 -38.63
CA VAL A 9 -44.36 1.17 -38.56
C VAL A 9 -44.05 1.73 -37.16
N ALA A 10 -45.01 2.42 -36.52
CA ALA A 10 -44.82 2.96 -35.18
C ALA A 10 -44.65 1.85 -34.11
N LEU A 11 -45.40 0.74 -34.23
CA LEU A 11 -45.29 -0.41 -33.32
C LEU A 11 -44.00 -1.21 -33.50
N ALA A 12 -43.41 -1.25 -34.69
CA ALA A 12 -42.15 -1.94 -34.94
C ALA A 12 -40.95 -1.32 -34.19
N GLY A 13 -40.98 -0.01 -33.91
CA GLY A 13 -39.93 0.69 -33.16
C GLY A 13 -39.83 0.28 -31.68
N CYS A 14 -40.93 -0.16 -31.06
CA CYS A 14 -40.91 -0.65 -29.67
C CYS A 14 -40.37 -2.08 -29.55
N ALA A 15 -40.56 -2.93 -30.57
CA ALA A 15 -40.05 -4.30 -30.59
C ALA A 15 -38.56 -4.39 -30.97
N GLY A 16 -38.00 -3.34 -31.59
CA GLY A 16 -36.60 -3.26 -32.02
C GLY A 16 -35.59 -2.86 -30.94
N GLN A 17 -35.99 -2.77 -29.67
CA GLN A 17 -35.09 -2.47 -28.55
C GLN A 17 -34.19 -3.68 -28.26
N VAL A 18 -33.15 -3.86 -29.08
CA VAL A 18 -32.10 -4.87 -28.87
C VAL A 18 -31.30 -4.46 -27.63
N LYS A 19 -31.37 -5.26 -26.57
CA LYS A 19 -30.47 -5.08 -25.42
C LYS A 19 -29.04 -5.22 -25.95
N PRO A 20 -28.17 -4.19 -25.82
CA PRO A 20 -26.81 -4.28 -26.30
C PRO A 20 -26.12 -5.47 -25.63
N GLU A 21 -25.44 -6.29 -26.42
CA GLU A 21 -24.70 -7.45 -25.93
C GLU A 21 -23.71 -7.00 -24.85
N PRO A 22 -23.74 -7.59 -23.63
CA PRO A 22 -22.87 -7.16 -22.55
C PRO A 22 -21.40 -7.33 -22.94
N ARG A 23 -20.73 -6.21 -23.23
CA ARG A 23 -19.29 -6.20 -23.47
C ARG A 23 -18.58 -6.30 -22.13
N THR A 24 -18.13 -7.51 -21.80
CA THR A 24 -17.30 -7.73 -20.62
C THR A 24 -15.95 -7.06 -20.83
N VAL A 25 -15.66 -6.02 -20.04
CA VAL A 25 -14.34 -5.39 -20.01
C VAL A 25 -13.53 -6.07 -18.92
N ARG A 26 -12.32 -6.53 -19.25
CA ARG A 26 -11.38 -7.03 -18.25
C ARG A 26 -10.81 -5.84 -17.50
N VAL A 27 -11.07 -5.78 -16.19
CA VAL A 27 -10.52 -4.78 -15.27
C VAL A 27 -9.47 -5.46 -14.42
N GLU A 28 -8.24 -4.94 -14.43
CA GLU A 28 -7.22 -5.38 -13.50
C GLU A 28 -7.47 -4.74 -12.13
N VAL A 29 -7.91 -5.55 -11.17
CA VAL A 29 -8.10 -5.12 -9.79
C VAL A 29 -6.77 -5.31 -9.07
N PRO A 30 -6.16 -4.24 -8.53
CA PRO A 30 -4.93 -4.36 -7.76
C PRO A 30 -5.21 -5.19 -6.51
N VAL A 31 -4.48 -6.29 -6.36
CA VAL A 31 -4.53 -7.16 -5.17
C VAL A 31 -3.35 -6.82 -4.26
N ALA A 32 -3.59 -6.82 -2.95
CA ALA A 32 -2.53 -6.60 -1.98
C ALA A 32 -1.52 -7.76 -2.05
N VAL A 33 -0.27 -7.44 -2.40
CA VAL A 33 0.83 -8.40 -2.38
C VAL A 33 1.45 -8.46 -0.99
N PRO A 34 1.71 -9.65 -0.42
CA PRO A 34 2.33 -9.75 0.89
C PRO A 34 3.80 -9.32 0.79
N CYS A 35 4.22 -8.38 1.64
CA CYS A 35 5.64 -8.04 1.76
C CYS A 35 6.42 -9.20 2.40
N ARG A 36 7.56 -9.56 1.79
CA ARG A 36 8.47 -10.62 2.27
C ARG A 36 9.78 -10.08 2.83
N ALA A 37 9.83 -8.81 3.21
CA ALA A 37 11.01 -8.25 3.86
C ALA A 37 11.28 -8.97 5.19
N PRO A 38 12.54 -9.30 5.50
CA PRO A 38 12.90 -9.90 6.78
C PRO A 38 12.63 -8.90 7.92
N ALA A 39 12.38 -9.43 9.12
CA ALA A 39 12.28 -8.61 10.31
C ALA A 39 13.63 -7.92 10.58
N VAL A 40 13.58 -6.63 10.88
CA VAL A 40 14.77 -5.87 11.29
C VAL A 40 14.90 -6.02 12.80
N GLU A 41 15.97 -6.68 13.24
CA GLU A 41 16.22 -6.94 14.65
C GLU A 41 16.55 -5.65 15.42
N VAL A 42 16.02 -5.54 16.64
CA VAL A 42 16.32 -4.41 17.51
C VAL A 42 17.72 -4.58 18.08
N PRO A 43 18.65 -3.63 17.86
CA PRO A 43 20.00 -3.77 18.38
C PRO A 43 20.03 -3.55 19.89
N THR A 44 21.08 -4.05 20.55
CA THR A 44 21.38 -3.68 21.93
C THR A 44 21.84 -2.23 21.99
N TRP A 45 21.00 -1.38 22.59
CA TRP A 45 21.24 0.05 22.70
C TRP A 45 22.44 0.37 23.59
N ALA A 46 23.29 1.30 23.16
CA ALA A 46 24.49 1.67 23.91
C ALA A 46 24.18 2.24 25.30
N THR A 47 22.99 2.82 25.51
CA THR A 47 22.58 3.30 26.84
C THR A 47 22.07 2.18 27.77
N ALA A 48 21.84 0.96 27.27
CA ALA A 48 21.25 -0.12 28.06
C ALA A 48 22.09 -0.53 29.27
N SER A 49 23.41 -0.31 29.23
CA SER A 49 24.32 -0.62 30.33
C SER A 49 24.52 0.53 31.32
N LEU A 50 23.96 1.73 31.06
CA LEU A 50 24.20 2.89 31.90
C LEU A 50 23.59 2.73 33.30
N GLN A 51 24.34 3.15 34.30
CA GLN A 51 23.95 3.18 35.69
C GLN A 51 23.75 4.63 36.17
N LYS A 52 22.94 4.80 37.22
CA LYS A 52 22.67 6.13 37.80
C LYS A 52 23.95 6.84 38.23
N GLY A 53 24.90 6.09 38.80
CA GLY A 53 26.18 6.59 39.30
C GLY A 53 27.24 6.86 38.23
N ASP A 54 26.98 6.53 36.96
CA ASP A 54 27.97 6.73 35.91
C ASP A 54 28.31 8.22 35.73
N SER A 55 29.58 8.46 35.43
CA SER A 55 30.09 9.79 35.13
C SER A 55 29.33 10.42 33.96
N LEU A 56 29.26 11.75 33.94
CA LEU A 56 28.65 12.47 32.82
C LEU A 56 29.33 12.11 31.50
N GLN A 57 30.66 11.96 31.48
CA GLN A 57 31.41 11.59 30.29
C GLN A 57 30.98 10.21 29.74
N THR A 58 30.79 9.23 30.62
CA THR A 58 30.31 7.88 30.25
C THR A 58 28.90 7.97 29.64
N LYS A 59 28.01 8.74 30.26
CA LYS A 59 26.63 8.92 29.79
C LYS A 59 26.60 9.60 28.41
N VAL A 60 27.34 10.70 28.24
CA VAL A 60 27.40 11.43 26.95
C VAL A 60 27.96 10.54 25.85
N ARG A 61 29.02 9.76 26.13
CA ARG A 61 29.59 8.83 25.14
C ARG A 61 28.56 7.77 24.71
N ALA A 62 27.85 7.17 25.66
CA ALA A 62 26.83 6.17 25.36
C ALA A 62 25.66 6.77 24.55
N LEU A 63 25.21 7.98 24.90
CA LEU A 63 24.14 8.69 24.16
C LEU A 63 24.56 9.01 22.72
N LEU A 64 25.78 9.50 22.50
CA LEU A 64 26.30 9.76 21.15
C LEU A 64 26.42 8.48 20.32
N ALA A 65 26.89 7.39 20.93
CA ALA A 65 26.95 6.09 20.26
C ALA A 65 25.54 5.58 19.90
N GLU A 66 24.58 5.70 20.80
CA GLU A 66 23.20 5.29 20.52
C GLU A 66 22.55 6.14 19.43
N LEU A 67 22.83 7.45 19.37
CA LEU A 67 22.34 8.30 18.29
C LEU A 67 22.74 7.75 16.90
N GLU A 68 23.98 7.32 16.74
CA GLU A 68 24.43 6.68 15.48
C GLU A 68 23.78 5.31 15.28
N GLN A 69 23.58 4.51 16.34
CA GLN A 69 22.84 3.24 16.25
C GLN A 69 21.40 3.46 15.76
N ARG A 70 20.71 4.50 16.27
CA ARG A 70 19.34 4.85 15.89
C ARG A 70 19.25 5.25 14.42
N LYS A 71 20.18 6.08 13.94
CA LYS A 71 20.27 6.44 12.50
C LYS A 71 20.44 5.20 11.63
N GLY A 72 21.34 4.30 12.00
CA GLY A 72 21.54 3.05 11.27
C GLY A 72 20.28 2.17 11.25
N TYR A 73 19.63 2.00 12.39
CA TYR A 73 18.40 1.23 12.52
C TYR A 73 17.24 1.84 11.70
N GLU A 74 17.10 3.16 11.69
CA GLU A 74 16.12 3.87 10.86
C GLU A 74 16.36 3.60 9.36
N LEU A 75 17.60 3.65 8.91
CA LEU A 75 17.95 3.34 7.52
C LEU A 75 17.60 1.89 7.15
N GLN A 76 17.83 0.93 8.05
CA GLN A 76 17.44 -0.46 7.85
C GLN A 76 15.91 -0.62 7.75
N LEU A 77 15.15 0.05 8.62
CA LEU A 77 13.69 0.04 8.56
C LEU A 77 13.16 0.66 7.26
N VAL A 78 13.72 1.79 6.84
CA VAL A 78 13.36 2.42 5.56
C VAL A 78 13.68 1.49 4.39
N ALA A 79 14.80 0.79 4.42
CA ALA A 79 15.15 -0.18 3.39
C ALA A 79 14.15 -1.37 3.35
N ALA A 80 13.76 -1.89 4.51
CA ALA A 80 12.77 -2.97 4.60
C ALA A 80 11.41 -2.54 4.03
N VAL A 81 10.93 -1.33 4.36
CA VAL A 81 9.67 -0.80 3.80
C VAL A 81 9.78 -0.55 2.30
N LYS A 82 10.93 -0.06 1.80
CA LYS A 82 11.15 0.14 0.36
C LYS A 82 11.14 -1.18 -0.42
N ALA A 83 11.61 -2.27 0.17
CA ALA A 83 11.54 -3.59 -0.44
C ALA A 83 10.10 -4.14 -0.57
N CYS A 84 9.12 -3.52 0.09
CA CYS A 84 7.70 -3.90 0.04
C CYS A 84 6.88 -3.16 -1.02
N ARG A 85 7.46 -2.17 -1.71
CA ARG A 85 6.77 -1.42 -2.78
C ARG A 85 6.94 -2.13 -4.11
#